data_AF-A0A7C2H4E9-F1
#
_entry.id   AF-A0A7C2H4E9-F1
#
_cell.length_a   1.000
_cell.length_b   1.000
_cell.length_c   1.000
_cell.angle_alpha   90.00
_cell.angle_beta   90.00
_cell.angle_gamma   90.00
#
_symmetry.space_group_name_H-M   'P 1'
#
loop_
_entity.id
_entity.type
_entity.pdbx_description
1 polymer ?
#
loop_
_entity_poly.entity_id
_entity_poly.type
_entity_poly.pdbx_seq_one_letter_code
_entity_poly.pdbx_strand_id
1 'polypeptide(L)'
;VSRSREYQADESGALLSRDPEALASALRKLEQAVREVPVPATVSPAQAHLFIVNPFRGRRAAMALANLFSTHPPTEARIARLEEIARRIRA
;
A
#
# COMPACT_ATOMS: atom_id res chain seq x y z
N VAL A 1 -11.16 -2.99 -5.84
CA VAL A 1 -10.08 -2.00 -6.14
C VAL A 1 -9.24 -2.52 -7.32
N SER A 2 -8.55 -1.66 -8.08
CA SER A 2 -7.61 -2.10 -9.14
C SER A 2 -6.25 -1.43 -8.97
N ARG A 3 -5.19 -2.06 -9.47
CA ARG A 3 -3.82 -1.52 -9.36
C ARG A 3 -3.70 -0.11 -9.97
N SER A 4 -4.35 0.10 -11.12
CA SER A 4 -4.38 1.41 -11.77
C SER A 4 -5.04 2.48 -10.91
N ARG A 5 -6.16 2.15 -10.25
CA ARG A 5 -6.86 3.09 -9.37
C ARG A 5 -6.06 3.42 -8.11
N GLU A 6 -5.35 2.45 -7.53
CA GLU A 6 -4.46 2.70 -6.39
C GLU A 6 -3.32 3.64 -6.75
N TYR A 7 -2.65 3.41 -7.88
CA TYR A 7 -1.59 4.31 -8.33
C TYR A 7 -2.11 5.72 -8.61
N GLN A 8 -3.29 5.84 -9.23
CA GLN A 8 -3.92 7.14 -9.49
C GLN A 8 -4.30 7.84 -8.18
N ALA A 9 -4.77 7.09 -7.18
CA ALA A 9 -5.09 7.63 -5.86
C ALA A 9 -3.84 8.14 -5.14
N ASP A 10 -2.73 7.39 -5.18
CA ASP A 10 -1.45 7.81 -4.62
C ASP A 10 -0.93 9.09 -5.27
N GLU A 11 -0.95 9.14 -6.61
CA GLU A 11 -0.52 10.32 -7.38
C GLU A 11 -1.40 11.53 -7.07
N SER A 12 -2.71 11.36 -7.09
CA SER A 12 -3.66 12.44 -6.80
C SER A 12 -3.51 12.93 -5.36
N GLY A 13 -3.31 12.03 -4.40
CA GLY A 13 -3.06 12.36 -2.99
C GLY A 13 -1.74 13.09 -2.78
N ALA A 14 -0.67 12.68 -3.47
CA ALA A 14 0.63 13.36 -3.45
C ALA A 14 0.54 14.79 -3.99
N LEU A 15 -0.16 14.98 -5.12
CA LEU A 15 -0.34 16.30 -5.72
C LEU A 15 -1.23 17.21 -4.87
N LEU A 16 -2.31 16.66 -4.29
CA LEU A 16 -3.22 17.40 -3.43
C LEU A 16 -2.55 17.86 -2.14
N SER A 17 -1.78 16.98 -1.49
CA SER A 17 -1.03 17.30 -0.26
C SER A 17 0.21 18.15 -0.50
N ARG A 18 0.71 18.18 -1.75
CA ARG A 18 2.01 18.74 -2.12
C ARG A 18 3.18 18.11 -1.36
N ASP A 19 2.99 16.90 -0.85
CA ASP A 19 4.00 16.18 -0.06
C ASP A 19 4.02 14.66 -0.41
N PRO A 20 4.53 14.31 -1.61
CA PRO A 20 4.73 12.91 -1.99
C PRO A 20 5.63 12.13 -1.02
N GLU A 21 6.62 12.79 -0.38
CA GLU A 21 7.55 12.12 0.53
C GLU A 21 6.88 11.70 1.84
N ALA A 22 6.00 12.54 2.39
CA ALA A 22 5.18 12.18 3.53
C ALA A 22 4.26 11.00 3.22
N LEU A 23 3.65 10.95 2.03
CA LEU A 23 2.80 9.82 1.64
C LEU A 23 3.62 8.53 1.48
N ALA A 24 4.82 8.61 0.89
CA ALA A 24 5.75 7.48 0.82
C ALA A 24 6.18 7.00 2.22
N SER A 25 6.47 7.93 3.13
CA SER A 25 6.80 7.66 4.53
C SER A 25 5.63 6.98 5.26
N ALA A 26 4.39 7.44 5.04
CA ALA A 26 3.20 6.83 5.62
C ALA A 26 3.02 5.37 5.16
N LEU A 27 3.18 5.09 3.87
CA LEU A 27 3.10 3.73 3.33
C LEU A 27 4.18 2.81 3.94
N ARG A 28 5.42 3.30 4.12
CA ARG A 28 6.48 2.55 4.80
C ARG A 28 6.09 2.19 6.23
N LYS A 29 5.55 3.15 6.99
CA LYS A 29 5.12 2.94 8.37
C LYS A 29 4.00 1.90 8.46
N LEU A 30 3.01 1.97 7.56
CA LEU A 30 1.93 0.98 7.51
C LEU A 30 2.46 -0.43 7.16
N GLU A 31 3.37 -0.54 6.19
CA GLU A 31 4.01 -1.81 5.79
C GLU A 31 4.86 -2.42 6.92
N GLN A 32 5.43 -1.60 7.80
CA GLN A 32 6.13 -2.07 9.00
C GLN A 32 5.14 -2.50 10.08
N ALA A 33 4.16 -1.65 10.42
CA ALA A 33 3.17 -1.91 11.45
C ALA A 33 2.39 -3.22 11.20
N VAL A 34 2.05 -3.50 9.94
CA VAL A 34 1.30 -4.71 9.57
C VAL A 34 2.08 -6.01 9.76
N ARG A 35 3.41 -5.94 9.90
CA ARG A 35 4.25 -7.11 10.23
C ARG A 35 4.26 -7.41 11.72
N GLU A 36 4.01 -6.40 12.54
CA GLU A 36 4.07 -6.48 14.00
C GLU A 36 2.69 -6.70 14.61
N VAL A 37 1.65 -6.13 13.99
CA VAL A 37 0.28 -6.17 14.49
C VAL A 37 -0.49 -7.28 13.77
N PRO A 38 -0.92 -8.34 14.48
CA PRO A 38 -1.75 -9.37 13.89
C PRO A 38 -3.10 -8.78 13.46
N VAL A 39 -3.55 -9.13 12.26
CA VAL A 39 -4.92 -8.81 11.83
C VAL A 39 -5.94 -9.51 12.75
N PRO A 40 -7.04 -8.83 13.14
CA PRO A 40 -8.08 -9.47 13.93
C PRO A 40 -8.61 -10.74 13.27
N ALA A 41 -8.88 -11.78 14.05
CA ALA A 41 -9.37 -13.06 13.54
C ALA A 41 -10.74 -12.96 12.82
N THR A 42 -11.48 -11.88 13.06
CA THR A 42 -12.75 -11.56 12.39
C THR A 42 -12.59 -11.07 10.95
N VAL A 43 -11.38 -10.68 10.55
CA VAL A 43 -11.11 -10.18 9.19
C VAL A 43 -10.89 -11.35 8.24
N SER A 44 -11.78 -11.48 7.25
CA SER A 44 -11.63 -12.50 6.22
C SER A 44 -10.71 -12.04 5.09
N PRO A 45 -10.07 -12.96 4.35
CA PRO A 45 -9.30 -12.60 3.17
C PRO A 45 -10.09 -11.88 2.07
N ALA A 46 -11.42 -12.02 2.03
CA ALA A 46 -12.26 -11.27 1.09
C ALA A 46 -12.30 -9.77 1.42
N GLN A 47 -12.08 -9.38 2.68
CA GLN A 47 -12.06 -7.99 3.15
C GLN A 47 -10.68 -7.33 2.98
N ALA A 48 -9.67 -8.10 2.56
CA ALA A 48 -8.32 -7.64 2.23
C ALA A 48 -8.27 -6.30 1.47
N HIS A 49 -9.16 -6.14 0.49
CA HIS A 49 -9.19 -4.98 -0.40
C HIS A 49 -9.61 -3.66 0.29
N LEU A 50 -10.17 -3.73 1.51
CA LEU A 50 -10.54 -2.57 2.32
C LEU A 50 -9.34 -1.98 3.09
N PHE A 51 -8.21 -2.71 3.15
CA PHE A 51 -7.00 -2.27 3.84
C PHE A 51 -6.06 -1.53 2.89
N ILE A 52 -5.30 -0.58 3.44
CA ILE A 52 -4.30 0.21 2.70
C ILE A 52 -3.08 -0.65 2.33
N VAL A 53 -2.66 -1.54 3.24
CA VAL A 53 -1.57 -2.49 3.06
C VAL A 53 -2.07 -3.90 3.37
N ASN A 54 -1.38 -4.93 2.88
CA ASN A 54 -1.80 -6.32 3.06
C ASN A 54 -1.73 -6.75 4.54
N PRO A 55 -2.87 -7.01 5.23
CA PRO A 55 -2.93 -7.34 6.65
C PRO A 55 -2.51 -8.79 6.97
N PHE A 56 -2.23 -9.60 5.95
CA PHE A 56 -1.87 -11.02 6.10
C PHE A 56 -0.40 -11.33 5.75
N ARG A 57 0.47 -10.31 5.64
CA ARG A 57 1.93 -10.52 5.45
C ARG A 57 2.54 -11.21 6.68
N GLY A 58 3.44 -12.19 6.47
CA GLY A 58 4.20 -12.86 7.55
C GLY A 58 3.80 -14.31 7.89
N ARG A 59 2.67 -14.82 7.40
CA ARG A 59 2.32 -16.25 7.50
C ARG A 59 2.76 -16.99 6.23
N ARG A 60 3.04 -18.31 6.31
CA ARG A 60 3.10 -19.19 5.10
C ARG A 60 1.86 -19.03 4.20
N ALA A 61 0.74 -18.61 4.78
CA ALA A 61 -0.50 -18.21 4.09
C ALA A 61 -0.36 -16.98 3.16
N ALA A 62 0.65 -16.13 3.32
CA ALA A 62 0.86 -14.95 2.47
C ALA A 62 1.10 -15.32 0.99
N MET A 63 1.68 -16.50 0.71
CA MET A 63 1.86 -17.01 -0.64
C MET A 63 0.55 -17.52 -1.24
N ALA A 64 -0.31 -18.15 -0.43
CA ALA A 64 -1.64 -18.64 -0.85
C ALA A 64 -2.66 -17.50 -1.03
N LEU A 65 -2.53 -16.42 -0.25
CA LEU A 65 -3.43 -15.25 -0.28
C LEU A 65 -2.92 -14.11 -1.18
N ALA A 66 -1.73 -14.25 -1.79
CA ALA A 66 -1.18 -13.28 -2.74
C ALA A 66 -2.15 -12.99 -3.90
N ASN A 67 -2.90 -14.01 -4.34
CA ASN A 67 -3.89 -13.88 -5.41
C ASN A 67 -5.09 -12.99 -5.05
N LEU A 68 -5.45 -12.89 -3.77
CA LEU A 68 -6.54 -12.02 -3.30
C LEU A 68 -6.11 -10.54 -3.27
N PHE A 69 -4.81 -10.29 -3.03
CA PHE A 69 -4.20 -8.97 -3.12
C PHE A 69 -3.77 -8.58 -4.54
N SER A 70 -4.01 -9.42 -5.56
CA SER A 70 -3.75 -9.07 -6.96
C SER A 70 -4.39 -7.76 -7.41
N THR A 71 -5.43 -7.31 -6.70
CA THR A 71 -6.14 -6.05 -6.91
C THR A 71 -5.41 -4.80 -6.43
N HIS A 72 -4.45 -4.94 -5.51
CA HIS A 72 -3.58 -3.87 -5.00
C HIS A 72 -2.14 -4.05 -5.53
N PRO A 73 -1.42 -2.96 -5.86
CA PRO A 73 -0.03 -3.04 -6.22
C PRO A 73 0.85 -3.29 -4.97
N PRO A 74 2.06 -3.85 -5.12
CA PRO A 74 3.01 -3.96 -4.01
C PRO A 74 3.30 -2.59 -3.38
N THR A 75 3.35 -2.52 -2.04
CA THR A 75 3.59 -1.27 -1.30
C THR A 75 4.90 -0.60 -1.74
N GLU A 76 5.92 -1.41 -2.00
CA GLU A 76 7.23 -0.97 -2.47
C GLU A 76 7.16 -0.28 -3.85
N ALA A 77 6.30 -0.77 -4.74
CA ALA A 77 6.09 -0.17 -6.05
C ALA A 77 5.35 1.17 -5.97
N ARG A 78 4.41 1.31 -5.01
CA ARG A 78 3.72 2.57 -4.72
C ARG A 78 4.69 3.62 -4.18
N ILE A 79 5.52 3.24 -3.20
CA ILE A 79 6.57 4.09 -2.62
C ILE A 79 7.51 4.62 -3.71
N ALA A 80 8.02 3.74 -4.58
CA ALA A 80 8.94 4.14 -5.64
C ALA A 80 8.34 5.19 -6.61
N ARG A 81 7.03 5.10 -6.90
CA ARG A 81 6.33 6.08 -7.73
C ARG A 81 6.16 7.43 -7.02
N LEU A 82 5.84 7.41 -5.72
CA LEU A 82 5.74 8.63 -4.93
C LEU A 82 7.09 9.36 -4.84
N GLU A 83 8.18 8.63 -4.64
CA GLU A 83 9.53 9.21 -4.65
C GLU A 83 9.90 9.81 -6.02
N GLU A 84 9.43 9.20 -7.11
CA GLU A 84 9.59 9.75 -8.45
C GLU A 84 8.79 11.05 -8.63
N ILE A 85 7.54 11.12 -8.14
CA ILE A 85 6.76 12.36 -8.12
C ILE A 85 7.49 13.43 -7.29
N ALA A 86 8.04 13.07 -6.13
CA ALA A 86 8.83 13.99 -5.29
C ALA A 86 10.06 14.56 -6.01
N ARG A 87 10.74 13.75 -6.83
CA ARG A 87 11.85 14.24 -7.67
C ARG A 87 11.37 15.23 -8.72
N ARG A 88 10.22 14.97 -9.37
CA ARG A 88 9.66 15.84 -10.40
C ARG A 88 9.15 17.19 -9.88
N ILE A 89 8.55 17.22 -8.69
CA ILE A 89 8.03 18.46 -8.09
C ILE A 89 9.18 19.38 -7.60
N ARG A 90 10.34 18.81 -7.25
CA ARG A 90 11.52 19.55 -6.80
C ARG A 90 12.40 20.09 -7.93
N ALA A 91 12.26 19.54 -9.14
CA ALA A 91 12.99 19.97 -10.34
C ALA A 91 12.33 21.22 -10.95
#